data_AF-A0A838S1W6-F1
#
_entry.id   AF-A0A838S1W6-F1
#
_cell.length_a   1.000
_cell.length_b   1.000
_cell.length_c   1.000
_cell.angle_alpha   90.00
_cell.angle_beta   90.00
_cell.angle_gamma   90.00
#
_symmetry.space_group_name_H-M   'P 1'
#
loop_
_entity.id
_entity.type
_entity.pdbx_description
1 polymer ?
#
loop_
_entity_poly.entity_id
_entity_poly.type
_entity_poly.pdbx_seq_one_letter_code
_entity_poly.pdbx_strand_id
1 'polypeptide(L)'
;MQRSRAPESHQEAVRRLQASYRAVPDGVPVRLAKRTSNLFRARIPTGAPGLDVSGLTGVLHVDPEARTADVAGMCTYEHLVAATLPLGLAPLVVPQLKTITLGGAVSGLGIESTSFRNGLPHESVLELDVLTGTGEIVTTKP
;
A
#
# COMPACT_ATOMS: atom_id res chain seq x y z
N MET A 1 17.30 11.90 -0.20
CA MET A 1 17.11 10.70 0.63
C MET A 1 17.78 9.52 -0.05
N GLN A 2 18.71 8.84 0.62
CA GLN A 2 19.17 7.53 0.19
C GLN A 2 18.12 6.50 0.61
N ARG A 3 17.55 5.75 -0.34
CA ARG A 3 16.64 4.65 -0.01
C ARG A 3 17.40 3.60 0.81
N SER A 4 16.82 3.14 1.91
CA SER A 4 17.30 1.90 2.52
C SER A 4 17.02 0.75 1.55
N ARG A 5 17.91 -0.25 1.49
CA ARG A 5 17.65 -1.43 0.67
C ARG A 5 16.46 -2.18 1.26
N ALA A 6 15.37 -2.27 0.50
CA ALA A 6 14.19 -3.01 0.93
C ALA A 6 14.56 -4.46 1.32
N PRO A 7 13.94 -5.03 2.38
CA PRO A 7 14.20 -6.40 2.81
C PRO A 7 14.02 -7.43 1.69
N GLU A 8 14.78 -8.52 1.70
CA GLU A 8 14.67 -9.58 0.69
C GLU A 8 13.25 -10.18 0.61
N SER A 9 12.56 -10.27 1.75
CA SER A 9 11.17 -10.71 1.82
C SER A 9 10.22 -9.79 1.04
N HIS A 10 10.47 -8.49 1.03
CA HIS A 10 9.70 -7.52 0.25
C HIS A 10 9.98 -7.69 -1.25
N GLN A 11 11.25 -7.85 -1.63
CA GLN A 11 11.63 -8.09 -3.03
C GLN A 11 11.00 -9.37 -3.57
N GLU A 12 10.95 -10.43 -2.76
CA GLU A 12 10.27 -11.67 -3.11
C GLU A 12 8.75 -11.48 -3.27
N ALA A 13 8.12 -10.72 -2.37
CA ALA A 13 6.71 -10.38 -2.51
C ALA A 13 6.42 -9.59 -3.79
N VAL A 14 7.31 -8.67 -4.17
CA VAL A 14 7.22 -7.92 -5.44
C VAL A 14 7.37 -8.86 -6.65
N ARG A 15 8.30 -9.81 -6.61
CA ARG A 15 8.45 -10.83 -7.68
C ARG A 15 7.19 -11.68 -7.83
N ARG A 16 6.57 -12.11 -6.72
CA ARG A 16 5.29 -12.84 -6.75
C ARG A 16 4.15 -12.00 -7.32
N LEU A 17 4.08 -10.73 -6.95
CA LEU A 17 3.13 -9.78 -7.52
C LEU A 17 3.28 -9.71 -9.05
N GLN A 18 4.50 -9.47 -9.56
CA GLN A 18 4.76 -9.40 -11.00
C GLN A 18 4.49 -10.72 -11.72
N ALA A 19 4.83 -11.86 -11.12
CA ALA A 19 4.52 -13.17 -11.67
C ALA A 19 3.00 -13.40 -11.77
N SER A 20 2.25 -13.02 -10.73
CA SER A 20 0.78 -13.12 -10.73
C SER A 20 0.14 -12.20 -11.76
N TYR A 21 0.72 -11.01 -12.00
CA TYR A 21 0.27 -10.10 -13.05
C TYR A 21 0.42 -10.72 -14.44
N ARG A 22 1.60 -11.30 -14.74
CA ARG A 22 1.85 -11.99 -16.02
C ARG A 22 0.97 -13.21 -16.25
N ALA A 23 0.39 -13.78 -15.20
CA ALA A 23 -0.54 -14.90 -15.29
C ALA A 23 -1.99 -14.47 -15.57
N VAL A 24 -2.31 -13.17 -15.52
CA VAL A 24 -3.63 -12.65 -15.90
C VAL A 24 -3.73 -12.63 -17.43
N PRO A 25 -4.73 -13.29 -18.04
CA PRO A 25 -4.90 -13.26 -19.50
C PRO A 25 -5.25 -11.87 -20.03
N ASP A 26 -4.89 -11.60 -21.28
CA ASP A 26 -5.25 -10.35 -21.95
C ASP A 26 -6.76 -10.11 -21.98
N GLY A 27 -7.17 -8.86 -21.82
CA GLY A 27 -8.57 -8.45 -21.78
C GLY A 27 -9.31 -8.79 -20.48
N VAL A 28 -8.68 -9.50 -19.55
CA VAL A 28 -9.27 -9.83 -18.25
C VAL A 28 -9.03 -8.70 -17.24
N PRO A 29 -10.06 -8.23 -16.51
CA PRO A 29 -9.89 -7.18 -15.53
C PRO A 29 -8.94 -7.57 -14.38
N VAL A 30 -7.89 -6.79 -14.17
CA VAL A 30 -6.93 -6.96 -13.07
C VAL A 30 -7.60 -6.65 -11.72
N ARG A 31 -7.38 -7.51 -10.72
CA ARG A 31 -7.90 -7.35 -9.35
C ARG A 31 -6.88 -7.81 -8.33
N LEU A 32 -6.83 -7.19 -7.16
CA LEU A 32 -6.01 -7.66 -6.06
C LEU A 32 -6.62 -8.92 -5.42
N ALA A 33 -5.86 -9.99 -5.28
CA ALA A 33 -6.23 -11.15 -4.47
C ALA A 33 -6.05 -10.82 -2.99
N LYS A 34 -7.00 -10.07 -2.43
CA LYS A 34 -7.04 -9.71 -1.01
C LYS A 34 -8.29 -10.25 -0.31
N ARG A 35 -8.15 -10.58 0.97
CA ARG A 35 -9.22 -11.14 1.82
C ARG A 35 -10.18 -10.08 2.36
N THR A 36 -9.70 -8.85 2.56
CA THR A 36 -10.45 -7.77 3.20
C THR A 36 -10.91 -6.72 2.19
N SER A 37 -12.10 -6.16 2.41
CA SER A 37 -12.63 -5.05 1.63
C SER A 37 -13.44 -4.13 2.55
N ASN A 38 -13.24 -2.83 2.41
CA ASN A 38 -14.05 -1.79 3.06
C ASN A 38 -15.07 -1.18 2.08
N LEU A 39 -15.30 -1.84 0.94
CA LEU A 39 -16.34 -1.45 -0.01
C LEU A 39 -17.70 -1.98 0.46
N PHE A 40 -18.72 -1.13 0.40
CA PHE A 40 -20.12 -1.50 0.66
C PHE A 40 -20.79 -2.24 -0.52
N ARG A 41 -20.02 -2.59 -1.56
CA ARG A 41 -20.50 -3.33 -2.72
C ARG A 41 -20.13 -4.80 -2.62
N ALA A 42 -21.07 -5.68 -2.97
CA ALA A 42 -20.82 -7.10 -3.14
C ALA A 42 -19.73 -7.36 -4.17
N ARG A 43 -18.79 -8.24 -3.83
CA ARG A 43 -17.72 -8.65 -4.73
C ARG A 43 -18.25 -9.73 -5.67
N ILE A 44 -18.26 -9.43 -6.97
CA ILE A 44 -18.62 -10.42 -7.99
C ILE A 44 -17.42 -11.36 -8.15
N PRO A 45 -17.59 -12.69 -7.92
CA PRO A 45 -16.52 -13.65 -8.17
C PRO A 45 -16.11 -13.62 -9.64
N THR A 46 -14.81 -13.71 -9.89
CA THR A 46 -14.24 -13.82 -11.23
C THR A 46 -13.45 -15.12 -11.32
N GLY A 47 -13.52 -15.82 -12.45
CA GLY A 47 -12.70 -17.01 -12.70
C GLY A 47 -11.22 -16.69 -12.94
N ALA A 48 -10.87 -15.42 -13.06
CA ALA A 48 -9.51 -14.95 -13.28
C ALA A 48 -8.66 -14.94 -12.00
N PRO A 49 -7.37 -15.31 -12.08
CA PRO A 49 -6.44 -15.16 -10.97
C PRO A 49 -6.27 -13.69 -10.62
N GLY A 50 -6.32 -13.35 -9.32
CA GLY A 50 -6.01 -12.02 -8.84
C GLY A 50 -4.51 -11.84 -8.56
N LEU A 51 -4.08 -10.58 -8.42
CA LEU A 51 -2.71 -10.25 -8.08
C LEU A 51 -2.36 -10.71 -6.66
N ASP A 52 -1.29 -11.47 -6.52
CA ASP A 52 -0.77 -11.89 -5.22
C ASP A 52 -0.11 -10.70 -4.52
N VAL A 53 -0.79 -10.21 -3.48
CA VAL A 53 -0.33 -9.11 -2.63
C VAL A 53 -0.10 -9.55 -1.19
N SER A 54 -0.10 -10.87 -0.94
CA SER A 54 -0.05 -11.45 0.41
C SER A 54 1.21 -11.08 1.20
N GLY A 55 2.33 -10.86 0.51
CA GLY A 55 3.60 -10.47 1.10
C GLY A 55 3.84 -8.96 1.22
N LEU A 56 2.89 -8.11 0.84
CA LEU A 56 3.07 -6.66 0.76
C LEU A 56 2.47 -5.91 1.96
N THR A 57 2.50 -6.51 3.14
CA THR A 57 1.77 -6.06 4.35
C THR A 57 2.63 -5.34 5.40
N GLY A 58 3.93 -5.22 5.16
CA GLY A 58 4.90 -4.75 6.16
C GLY A 58 5.21 -3.25 6.09
N VAL A 59 5.64 -2.73 7.24
CA VAL A 59 6.48 -1.53 7.32
C VAL A 59 7.92 -1.97 7.07
N LEU A 60 8.60 -1.36 6.09
CA LEU A 60 9.92 -1.79 5.63
C LEU A 60 11.03 -1.08 6.40
N HIS A 61 10.86 0.23 6.61
CA HIS A 61 11.81 1.08 7.30
C HIS A 61 11.08 2.30 7.87
N VAL A 62 11.48 2.74 9.07
CA VAL A 62 11.03 4.01 9.67
C VAL A 62 12.26 4.83 9.96
N ASP A 63 12.29 6.06 9.46
CA ASP A 63 13.35 7.04 9.72
C ASP A 63 12.79 8.10 10.70
N PRO A 64 13.19 8.06 11.99
CA PRO A 64 12.70 9.00 12.98
C PRO A 64 13.18 10.45 12.76
N GLU A 65 14.35 10.62 12.14
CA GLU A 65 14.95 11.94 11.93
C GLU A 65 14.29 12.64 10.74
N ALA A 66 14.17 11.93 9.61
CA ALA A 66 13.46 12.43 8.44
C ALA A 66 11.93 12.45 8.63
N ARG A 67 11.42 11.71 9.64
CA ARG A 67 9.99 11.50 9.93
C ARG A 67 9.26 10.88 8.73
N THR A 68 9.88 9.89 8.12
CA THR A 68 9.35 9.17 6.95
C THR A 68 9.33 7.67 7.21
N ALA A 69 8.48 6.95 6.49
CA ALA A 69 8.46 5.49 6.52
C ALA A 69 8.33 4.92 5.10
N ASP A 70 9.12 3.90 4.80
CA ASP A 70 8.95 3.06 3.62
C ASP A 70 7.98 1.93 4.00
N VAL A 71 6.85 1.83 3.29
CA VAL A 71 5.73 0.98 3.70
C VAL A 71 5.13 0.29 2.48
N ALA A 72 4.88 -1.02 2.60
CA ALA A 72 4.28 -1.78 1.52
C ALA A 72 2.76 -1.49 1.40
N GLY A 73 2.22 -1.53 0.17
CA GLY A 73 0.87 -1.05 -0.12
C GLY A 73 -0.29 -1.79 0.58
N MET A 74 -0.10 -3.04 1.00
CA MET A 74 -1.10 -3.79 1.79
C MET A 74 -0.90 -3.67 3.30
N CYS A 75 0.08 -2.91 3.78
CA CYS A 75 0.21 -2.59 5.19
C CYS A 75 -1.02 -1.83 5.68
N THR A 76 -1.59 -2.23 6.81
CA THR A 76 -2.73 -1.53 7.40
C THR A 76 -2.25 -0.31 8.17
N TYR A 77 -3.12 0.70 8.30
CA TYR A 77 -2.81 1.85 9.15
C TYR A 77 -2.58 1.47 10.62
N GLU A 78 -3.29 0.45 11.12
CA GLU A 78 -3.03 -0.10 12.45
C GLU A 78 -1.58 -0.58 12.58
N HIS A 79 -1.08 -1.33 11.60
CA HIS A 79 0.29 -1.83 11.63
C HIS A 79 1.31 -0.70 11.48
N LEU A 80 1.04 0.28 10.62
CA LEU A 80 1.89 1.45 10.46
C LEU A 80 1.99 2.25 11.77
N VAL A 81 0.86 2.54 12.42
CA VAL A 81 0.82 3.22 13.72
C VAL A 81 1.56 2.41 14.78
N ALA A 82 1.37 1.09 14.84
CA ALA A 82 2.07 0.23 15.78
C ALA A 82 3.59 0.27 15.61
N ALA A 83 4.08 0.41 14.36
CA ALA A 83 5.51 0.52 14.07
C ALA A 83 6.09 1.90 14.38
N THR A 84 5.33 2.98 14.18
CA THR A 84 5.83 4.36 14.38
C THR A 84 5.66 4.86 15.81
N LEU A 85 4.63 4.42 16.53
CA LEU A 85 4.29 4.94 17.86
C LEU A 85 5.41 4.75 18.91
N PRO A 86 6.15 3.61 18.97
CA PRO A 86 7.29 3.45 19.87
C PRO A 86 8.42 4.47 19.63
N LEU A 87 8.47 5.07 18.44
CA LEU A 87 9.44 6.08 18.03
C LEU A 87 8.92 7.51 18.28
N GLY A 88 7.75 7.67 18.93
CA GLY A 88 7.10 8.95 19.15
C GLY A 88 6.47 9.55 17.88
N LEU A 89 6.22 8.73 16.86
CA LEU A 89 5.70 9.16 15.56
C LEU A 89 4.35 8.53 15.22
N ALA A 90 3.58 9.21 14.38
CA ALA A 90 2.35 8.70 13.78
C ALA A 90 2.18 9.26 12.36
N PRO A 91 1.47 8.57 11.45
CA PRO A 91 1.00 9.17 10.21
C PRO A 91 0.17 10.43 10.49
N LEU A 92 0.28 11.46 9.63
CA LEU A 92 -0.45 12.71 9.80
C LEU A 92 -1.98 12.54 9.76
N VAL A 93 -2.44 11.51 9.04
CA VAL A 93 -3.83 11.10 8.93
C VAL A 93 -3.91 9.59 9.12
N VAL A 94 -4.74 9.14 10.06
CA VAL A 94 -4.98 7.72 10.36
C VAL A 94 -6.46 7.43 10.14
N PRO A 95 -6.86 6.85 9.01
CA PRO A 95 -8.27 6.57 8.74
C PRO A 95 -8.87 5.56 9.74
N GLN A 96 -10.16 5.74 10.05
CA GLN A 96 -10.87 5.00 11.12
C GLN A 96 -10.93 3.47 10.97
N LEU A 97 -10.97 2.95 9.75
CA LEU A 97 -11.23 1.52 9.52
C LEU A 97 -9.98 0.68 9.75
N LYS A 98 -10.01 -0.19 10.77
CA LYS A 98 -8.89 -1.06 11.17
C LYS A 98 -8.18 -1.80 10.03
N THR A 99 -8.95 -2.28 9.05
CA THR A 99 -8.46 -3.08 7.91
C THR A 99 -8.04 -2.24 6.70
N ILE A 100 -8.12 -0.90 6.78
CA ILE A 100 -7.72 -0.03 5.68
C ILE A 100 -6.21 -0.12 5.46
N THR A 101 -5.81 -0.35 4.20
CA THR A 101 -4.41 -0.42 3.82
C THR A 101 -3.90 0.94 3.37
N LEU A 102 -2.59 1.18 3.51
CA LEU A 102 -1.94 2.40 3.05
C LEU A 102 -2.22 2.64 1.56
N GLY A 103 -1.98 1.63 0.71
CA GLY A 103 -2.24 1.74 -0.72
C GLY A 103 -3.72 2.02 -1.03
N GLY A 104 -4.64 1.43 -0.26
CA GLY A 104 -6.08 1.68 -0.43
C GLY A 104 -6.50 3.10 -0.04
N ALA A 105 -5.94 3.67 1.02
CA ALA A 105 -6.22 5.06 1.41
C ALA A 105 -5.59 6.06 0.44
N VAL A 106 -4.39 5.78 -0.07
CA VAL A 106 -3.71 6.65 -1.04
C VAL A 106 -4.44 6.63 -2.39
N SER A 107 -4.79 5.45 -2.91
CA SER A 107 -5.43 5.35 -4.24
C SER A 107 -6.95 5.55 -4.23
N GLY A 108 -7.60 5.37 -3.08
CA GLY A 108 -9.05 5.31 -2.93
C GLY A 108 -9.67 6.48 -2.16
N LEU A 109 -8.89 7.54 -1.89
CA LEU A 109 -9.29 8.70 -1.10
C LEU A 109 -9.63 8.37 0.36
N GLY A 110 -8.60 8.07 1.16
CA GLY A 110 -8.75 7.99 2.61
C GLY A 110 -9.06 9.36 3.21
N ILE A 111 -9.86 9.39 4.28
CA ILE A 111 -10.18 10.60 5.05
C ILE A 111 -10.23 10.28 6.53
N GLU A 112 -9.95 11.31 7.34
CA GLU A 112 -10.19 11.35 8.80
C GLU A 112 -10.25 12.82 9.23
N SER A 113 -10.79 13.11 10.43
CA SER A 113 -10.86 14.44 11.05
C SER A 113 -9.57 15.26 10.98
N THR A 114 -8.39 14.65 11.16
CA THR A 114 -7.09 15.37 11.04
C THR A 114 -6.79 15.85 9.62
N SER A 115 -7.51 15.35 8.60
CA SER A 115 -7.34 15.77 7.21
C SER A 115 -7.68 17.24 6.99
N PHE A 116 -8.57 17.81 7.82
CA PHE A 116 -8.87 19.25 7.79
C PHE A 116 -7.62 20.11 7.96
N ARG A 117 -6.65 19.64 8.77
CA ARG A 117 -5.42 20.36 9.06
C ARG A 117 -4.24 19.87 8.23
N ASN A 118 -4.15 18.56 8.01
CA ASN A 118 -2.95 17.91 7.49
C ASN A 118 -3.06 17.47 6.01
N GLY A 119 -4.18 17.78 5.34
CA GLY A 119 -4.48 17.26 4.01
C GLY A 119 -4.90 15.79 4.05
N LEU A 120 -5.06 15.19 2.88
CA LEU A 120 -5.49 13.81 2.70
C LEU A 120 -4.28 12.86 2.74
N PRO A 121 -4.48 11.54 2.98
CA PRO A 121 -3.39 10.57 3.06
C PRO A 121 -2.43 10.56 1.87
N HIS A 122 -2.94 10.78 0.64
CA HIS A 122 -2.11 10.83 -0.55
C HIS A 122 -1.23 12.08 -0.63
N GLU A 123 -1.62 13.18 0.02
CA GLU A 123 -0.83 14.42 0.10
C GLU A 123 0.39 14.26 1.05
N SER A 124 0.38 13.24 1.91
CA SER A 124 1.51 12.90 2.78
C SER A 124 2.57 12.01 2.10
N VAL A 125 2.35 11.62 0.84
CA VAL A 125 3.20 10.66 0.14
C VAL A 125 4.30 11.37 -0.65
N LEU A 126 5.55 11.01 -0.36
CA LEU A 126 6.73 11.61 -1.03
C LEU A 126 7.08 10.90 -2.34
N GLU A 127 6.87 9.60 -2.41
CA GLU A 127 7.10 8.75 -3.60
C GLU A 127 6.34 7.43 -3.47
N LEU A 128 6.05 6.79 -4.62
CA LEU A 128 5.34 5.51 -4.72
C LEU A 128 5.98 4.63 -5.78
N ASP A 129 6.10 3.33 -5.49
CA ASP A 129 6.38 2.33 -6.51
C ASP A 129 5.05 1.74 -7.00
N VAL A 130 4.76 1.91 -8.29
CA VAL A 130 3.48 1.58 -8.93
C VAL A 130 3.69 0.48 -9.97
N LEU A 131 3.00 -0.66 -9.79
CA LEU A 131 2.86 -1.66 -10.85
C LEU A 131 1.86 -1.14 -11.89
N THR A 132 2.33 -0.91 -13.11
CA THR A 132 1.52 -0.37 -14.21
C THR A 132 0.84 -1.46 -15.03
N GLY A 133 -0.03 -1.05 -15.97
CA GLY A 133 -0.67 -1.95 -16.93
C GLY A 133 0.25 -2.57 -17.98
N THR A 134 1.54 -2.22 -18.01
CA THR A 134 2.55 -2.92 -18.82
C THR A 134 3.25 -4.03 -18.03
N GLY A 135 2.98 -4.13 -16.72
CA GLY A 135 3.69 -5.05 -15.81
C GLY A 135 5.01 -4.49 -15.28
N GLU A 136 5.39 -3.28 -15.67
CA GLU A 136 6.55 -2.57 -15.15
C GLU A 136 6.22 -1.91 -13.81
N ILE A 137 7.22 -1.87 -12.91
CA ILE A 137 7.15 -1.10 -11.68
C ILE A 137 7.90 0.21 -11.90
N VAL A 138 7.19 1.32 -11.72
CA VAL A 138 7.75 2.66 -11.86
C VAL A 138 7.72 3.37 -10.52
N THR A 139 8.78 4.10 -10.19
CA THR A 139 8.78 5.02 -9.05
C THR A 139 8.26 6.37 -9.50
N THR A 140 7.23 6.88 -8.86
CA THR A 140 6.63 8.19 -9.14
C THR A 140 6.70 9.09 -7.92
N LYS A 141 6.72 10.40 -8.14
CA LYS A 141 6.69 11.45 -7.12
C LYS A 141 5.65 12.50 -7.52
N PRO A 142 5.06 13.24 -6.55
CA PRO A 142 4.23 14.40 -6.85
C PRO A 142 4.92 15.44 -7.74
#